data_AF-A0A522AFJ5-F1
#
_entry.id   AF-A0A522AFJ5-F1
#
_cell.length_a   1.000
_cell.length_b   1.000
_cell.length_c   1.000
_cell.angle_alpha   90.00
_cell.angle_beta   90.00
_cell.angle_gamma   90.00
#
_symmetry.space_group_name_H-M   'P 1'
#
loop_
_entity.id
_entity.type
_entity.pdbx_description
1 polymer ?
#
loop_
_entity_poly.entity_id
_entity_poly.type
_entity_poly.pdbx_seq_one_letter_code
_entity_poly.pdbx_strand_id
1 'polypeptide(L)'
;MSDFMLSQVMGLLTRVSDDLGKVGTTASQLDTLLGAIDDLSANVFATQALLCLLLKDHPVKAEEAKAWITRQVGDADNAPKALGLVDLLLAQK
;
A
#
# COMPACT_ATOMS: atom_id res chain seq x y z
N MET A 1 12.53 47.25 26.84
CA MET A 1 11.90 46.91 25.54
C MET A 1 12.66 45.82 24.76
N SER A 2 13.81 45.31 25.22
CA SER A 2 14.54 44.19 24.61
C SER A 2 14.09 42.82 25.13
N ASP A 3 13.79 42.71 26.42
CA ASP A 3 13.57 41.40 27.08
C ASP A 3 12.24 40.75 26.70
N PHE A 4 11.22 41.57 26.39
CA PHE A 4 9.94 41.10 25.87
C PHE A 4 10.07 40.55 24.44
N MET A 5 10.93 41.17 23.61
CA MET A 5 11.22 40.68 22.26
C MET A 5 12.05 39.40 22.31
N LEU A 6 13.03 39.31 23.23
CA LEU A 6 13.81 38.08 23.45
C LEU A 6 12.94 36.93 23.97
N SER A 7 12.01 37.19 24.89
CA SER A 7 11.07 36.19 25.38
C SER A 7 10.14 35.67 24.27
N GLN A 8 9.67 36.54 23.38
CA GLN A 8 8.88 36.13 22.21
C GLN A 8 9.69 35.32 21.18
N VAL A 9 10.94 35.72 20.93
CA VAL A 9 11.84 34.97 20.04
C VAL A 9 12.17 33.59 20.61
N MET A 10 12.38 33.48 21.92
CA MET A 10 12.56 32.19 22.58
C MET A 10 11.31 31.30 22.47
N GLY A 11 10.11 31.86 22.66
CA GLY A 11 8.86 31.13 22.47
C GLY A 11 8.64 30.64 21.03
N LEU A 12 9.04 31.43 20.03
CA LEU A 12 8.99 31.03 18.62
C LEU A 12 10.01 29.94 18.29
N LEU A 13 11.23 30.02 18.83
CA LEU A 13 12.26 28.99 18.65
C LEU A 13 11.85 27.65 19.27
N THR A 14 11.21 27.67 20.44
CA THR A 14 10.68 26.45 21.06
C THR A 14 9.58 25.82 20.19
N ARG A 15 8.65 26.61 19.65
CA ARG A 15 7.61 26.10 18.73
C ARG A 15 8.19 25.54 17.43
N VAL A 16 9.17 26.21 16.84
CA VAL A 16 9.86 25.71 15.63
C VAL A 16 10.60 24.41 15.93
N SER A 17 11.22 24.27 17.11
CA SER A 17 11.86 23.04 17.55
C SER A 17 10.84 21.90 17.74
N ASP A 18 9.68 22.18 18.32
CA ASP A 18 8.61 21.19 18.50
C ASP A 18 8.02 20.74 17.16
N ASP A 19 7.81 21.68 16.23
CA ASP A 19 7.30 21.37 14.89
C ASP A 19 8.35 20.64 14.04
N LEU A 20 9.64 20.97 14.18
CA LEU A 20 10.73 20.22 13.57
C LEU A 20 10.80 18.78 14.13
N GLY A 21 10.58 18.60 15.44
CA GLY A 21 10.47 17.28 16.06
C GLY A 21 9.32 16.46 15.49
N LYS A 22 8.14 17.06 15.32
CA LYS A 22 6.98 16.39 14.68
C LYS A 22 7.26 16.00 13.24
N VAL A 23 7.86 16.90 12.45
CA VAL A 23 8.24 16.61 11.06
C VAL A 23 9.23 15.44 11.00
N GLY A 24 10.21 15.39 11.90
CA GLY A 24 11.14 14.27 12.01
C GLY A 24 10.45 12.93 12.29
N THR A 25 9.44 12.91 13.16
CA THR A 25 8.64 11.70 13.44
C THR A 25 7.74 11.29 12.28
N THR A 26 7.18 12.24 11.53
CA THR A 26 6.37 11.94 10.35
C THR A 26 7.23 11.38 9.21
N ALA A 27 8.44 11.90 9.02
CA ALA A 27 9.38 11.41 8.02
C ALA A 27 9.80 9.94 8.28
N SER A 28 10.10 9.58 9.53
CA SER A 28 10.46 8.18 9.85
C SER A 28 9.29 7.20 9.73
N GLN A 29 8.07 7.65 10.02
CA GLN A 29 6.85 6.87 9.78
C GLN A 29 6.61 6.66 8.28
N LEU A 30 6.85 7.68 7.45
CA LEU A 30 6.76 7.56 5.99
C LEU A 30 7.80 6.57 5.44
N ASP A 31 9.04 6.62 5.90
CA ASP A 31 10.07 5.65 5.49
C ASP A 31 9.69 4.22 5.86
N THR A 32 9.12 4.02 7.05
CA THR A 32 8.64 2.70 7.48
C THR A 32 7.49 2.20 6.60
N LEU A 33 6.55 3.09 6.24
CA LEU A 33 5.44 2.76 5.35
C LEU A 33 5.92 2.46 3.93
N LEU A 34 6.89 3.21 3.41
CA LEU A 34 7.49 2.97 2.10
C LEU A 34 8.23 1.63 2.08
N GLY A 35 8.97 1.28 3.14
CA GLY A 35 9.58 -0.04 3.30
C GLY A 35 8.54 -1.16 3.32
N ALA A 36 7.44 -0.99 4.07
CA ALA A 36 6.36 -1.98 4.09
C ALA A 36 5.65 -2.11 2.73
N ILE A 37 5.52 -1.02 1.96
CA ILE A 37 4.99 -1.04 0.60
C ILE A 37 5.94 -1.80 -0.34
N ASP A 38 7.25 -1.58 -0.20
CA ASP A 38 8.25 -2.29 -0.99
C ASP A 38 8.20 -3.80 -0.70
N ASP A 39 8.17 -4.19 0.58
CA ASP A 39 8.00 -5.58 1.01
C ASP A 39 6.70 -6.20 0.49
N LEU A 40 5.58 -5.45 0.55
CA LEU A 40 4.31 -5.91 0.02
C LEU A 40 4.38 -6.11 -1.50
N SER A 41 5.01 -5.19 -2.22
CA SER A 41 5.17 -5.27 -3.67
C SER A 41 6.04 -6.47 -4.08
N ALA A 42 7.12 -6.72 -3.34
CA ALA A 42 7.99 -7.87 -3.55
C ALA A 42 7.24 -9.19 -3.32
N ASN A 43 6.42 -9.27 -2.26
CA ASN A 43 5.58 -10.43 -1.98
C ASN A 43 4.53 -10.67 -3.08
N VAL A 44 3.87 -9.62 -3.56
CA VAL A 44 2.89 -9.71 -4.66
C VAL A 44 3.58 -10.19 -5.93
N PHE A 45 4.75 -9.66 -6.26
CA PHE A 45 5.50 -10.05 -7.46
C PHE A 45 5.98 -11.50 -7.39
N ALA A 46 6.53 -11.94 -6.26
CA ALA A 46 6.94 -13.32 -6.06
C ALA A 46 5.75 -14.29 -6.15
N THR A 47 4.62 -13.94 -5.53
CA THR A 47 3.39 -14.74 -5.58
C THR A 47 2.85 -14.82 -7.01
N GLN A 48 2.86 -13.72 -7.76
CA GLN A 48 2.46 -13.68 -9.16
C GLN A 48 3.35 -14.61 -10.01
N ALA A 49 4.67 -14.58 -9.82
CA ALA A 49 5.59 -15.45 -10.55
C ALA A 49 5.31 -16.93 -10.28
N LEU A 50 5.10 -17.31 -9.01
CA LEU A 50 4.74 -18.68 -8.62
C LEU A 50 3.40 -19.11 -9.23
N LEU A 51 2.39 -18.24 -9.18
CA LEU A 51 1.08 -18.50 -9.77
C LEU A 51 1.16 -18.68 -11.29
N CYS A 52 1.94 -17.86 -12.00
CA CYS A 52 2.14 -17.99 -13.45
C CYS A 52 2.80 -19.33 -13.81
N LEU A 53 3.80 -19.77 -13.03
CA LEU A 53 4.43 -21.09 -13.21
C LEU A 53 3.43 -22.23 -12.96
N LEU A 54 2.63 -22.14 -11.89
CA LEU A 54 1.62 -23.15 -11.58
C LEU A 54 0.48 -23.20 -12.63
N LEU A 55 0.05 -22.04 -13.15
CA LEU A 55 -1.00 -21.95 -14.18
C LEU A 55 -0.59 -22.53 -15.53
N LYS A 56 0.73 -22.62 -15.80
CA LYS A 56 1.27 -23.30 -16.98
C LYS A 56 0.98 -24.80 -16.93
N ASP A 57 1.19 -25.41 -15.77
CA ASP A 57 1.00 -26.86 -15.57
C ASP A 57 -0.47 -27.20 -15.23
N HIS A 58 -1.18 -26.27 -14.59
CA HIS A 58 -2.57 -26.41 -14.17
C HIS A 58 -3.42 -25.22 -14.67
N PRO A 59 -3.96 -25.29 -15.89
CA PRO A 59 -4.76 -24.21 -16.44
C PRO A 59 -6.07 -24.02 -15.65
N VAL A 60 -6.21 -22.86 -15.01
CA VAL A 60 -7.45 -22.46 -14.32
C VAL A 60 -8.40 -21.79 -15.32
N LYS A 61 -9.71 -22.09 -15.23
CA LYS A 61 -10.75 -21.41 -16.01
C LYS A 61 -11.15 -20.10 -15.33
N ALA A 62 -11.32 -19.05 -16.13
CA ALA A 62 -11.72 -17.73 -15.63
C ALA A 62 -13.03 -17.79 -14.82
N GLU A 63 -14.02 -18.55 -15.28
CA GLU A 63 -15.30 -18.72 -14.59
C GLU A 63 -15.16 -19.31 -13.18
N GLU A 64 -14.28 -20.31 -13.03
CA GLU A 64 -14.05 -20.96 -11.74
C GLU A 64 -13.35 -20.00 -10.76
N ALA A 65 -12.38 -19.23 -11.25
CA ALA A 65 -11.69 -18.20 -10.46
C ALA A 65 -12.63 -17.05 -10.04
N LYS A 66 -13.47 -16.55 -10.96
CA LYS A 66 -14.47 -15.51 -10.68
C LYS A 66 -15.52 -15.99 -9.69
N ALA A 67 -16.04 -17.20 -9.87
CA ALA A 67 -17.01 -17.79 -8.95
C ALA A 67 -16.43 -17.97 -7.54
N TRP A 68 -15.15 -18.33 -7.42
CA TRP A 68 -14.47 -18.38 -6.15
C TRP A 68 -14.36 -17.00 -5.50
N ILE A 69 -13.95 -15.97 -6.25
CA ILE A 69 -13.86 -14.58 -5.76
C ILE A 69 -15.23 -14.11 -5.26
N THR A 70 -16.26 -14.22 -6.09
CA THR A 70 -17.63 -13.82 -5.74
C THR A 70 -18.12 -14.49 -4.46
N ARG A 71 -17.77 -15.77 -4.23
CA ARG A 71 -18.10 -16.47 -2.98
C ARG A 71 -17.39 -15.87 -1.77
N GLN A 72 -16.14 -15.44 -1.89
CA GLN A 72 -15.37 -14.86 -0.78
C GLN A 72 -15.85 -13.45 -0.41
N VAL A 73 -16.19 -12.64 -1.41
CA VAL A 73 -16.67 -11.26 -1.18
C VAL A 73 -18.20 -11.17 -1.04
N GLY A 74 -18.90 -12.30 -1.11
CA GLY A 74 -20.35 -12.41 -0.96
C GLY A 74 -21.15 -11.93 -2.17
N ASP A 75 -20.60 -11.03 -2.98
CA ASP A 75 -21.21 -10.49 -4.20
C ASP A 75 -20.12 -10.10 -5.22
N ALA A 76 -20.43 -10.20 -6.51
CA ALA A 76 -19.54 -9.83 -7.60
C ALA A 76 -19.29 -8.31 -7.64
N ASP A 77 -20.28 -7.52 -7.24
CA ASP A 77 -20.21 -6.05 -7.19
C ASP A 77 -19.28 -5.53 -6.08
N ASN A 78 -18.92 -6.38 -5.11
CA ASN A 78 -17.98 -6.03 -4.04
C ASN A 78 -16.52 -6.10 -4.49
N ALA A 79 -16.21 -6.75 -5.63
CA ALA A 79 -14.84 -6.89 -6.11
C ALA A 79 -14.68 -6.79 -7.65
N PRO A 80 -15.25 -5.77 -8.31
CA PRO A 80 -15.22 -5.64 -9.77
C PRO A 80 -13.78 -5.56 -10.33
N LYS A 81 -12.85 -4.95 -9.58
CA LYS A 81 -11.43 -4.89 -9.95
C LYS A 81 -10.74 -6.27 -9.93
N ALA A 82 -11.09 -7.12 -8.96
CA ALA A 82 -10.51 -8.46 -8.85
C ALA A 82 -11.00 -9.35 -10.01
N LEU A 83 -12.28 -9.24 -10.36
CA LEU A 83 -12.86 -9.94 -11.52
C LEU A 83 -12.21 -9.49 -12.84
N GLY A 84 -11.99 -8.19 -13.02
CA GLY A 84 -11.28 -7.66 -14.19
C GLY A 84 -9.80 -8.08 -14.27
N LEU A 85 -9.13 -8.25 -13.12
CA LEU A 85 -7.76 -8.77 -13.06
C LEU A 85 -7.68 -10.24 -13.47
N VAL A 86 -8.68 -11.06 -13.12
CA VAL A 86 -8.74 -12.45 -13.59
C VAL A 86 -8.78 -12.50 -15.12
N ASP A 87 -9.60 -11.65 -15.73
CA ASP A 87 -9.68 -11.57 -17.20
C ASP A 87 -8.35 -11.12 -17.82
N LEU A 88 -7.72 -10.09 -17.27
CA LEU A 88 -6.44 -9.58 -17.78
C LEU A 88 -5.32 -10.64 -17.68
N LEU A 89 -5.24 -11.35 -16.56
CA LEU A 89 -4.18 -12.32 -16.31
C LEU A 89 -4.36 -13.62 -17.11
N LEU A 90 -5.61 -14.02 -17.40
CA LEU A 90 -5.90 -15.22 -18.18
C LEU A 90 -6.04 -14.94 -19.69
N ALA A 91 -6.28 -13.70 -20.11
CA ALA A 91 -6.32 -13.30 -21.52
C ALA A 91 -4.94 -13.24 -22.18
N GLN A 92 -3.85 -13.19 -21.40
CA GLN A 92 -2.47 -13.22 -21.92
C GLN A 92 -1.95 -14.64 -22.26
N LYS A 93 -2.85 -15.64 -22.34
CA LYS A 93 -2.51 -16.98 -22.85
C LYS A 93 -2.41 -17.03 -24.37
#